data_AF-A0A1Z8WZD5-F1
#
_entry.id   AF-A0A1Z8WZD5-F1
#
_cell.length_a   1.000
_cell.length_b   1.000
_cell.length_c   1.000
_cell.angle_alpha   90.00
_cell.angle_beta   90.00
_cell.angle_gamma   90.00
#
_symmetry.space_group_name_H-M   'P 1'
#
loop_
_entity.id
_entity.type
_entity.pdbx_description
1 polymer ?
#
loop_
_entity_poly.entity_id
_entity_poly.type
_entity_poly.pdbx_seq_one_letter_code
_entity_poly.pdbx_strand_id
1 'polypeptide(L)'
;MNKLLGIECGATHTVALLEQEGKVTKAEFGPANIRLISKKEFSHLLQKIAKTFPKPQAIAIGIAGARTWADQEDVRKSVQKTWPNTEFIRVTNDLETALAADSINKKKSRILVLSGTGSCCYGKSINGSTSKLGGWGHILGDKSSGYEISLRALKACVFYLDRDDTWSTLGQRILCRLQLNTPDQLIDWVAKANKPEIAALAKEVFAAWLKRDKIATDIIHAAASTLAKDACSCAKKLNNQNDPIRFVLAGSVLLKQPKFASMVAKSIRTYRPGSQVVALKKESYWGALELAREMTKCKSQKTTKILIKQASKIPIPDLELLGKSPTEQRHPLSNKLDRITLGQAIELFLNEDSQIPAAINKEKIKIQKLVRWVINAFKNNGRLFYSGAGTSGRLGILDASECPPTFRTDPMQVQGIIAGGSKAICHPVEGAEDNANAGADAIRFRGINKNDVFIGIAASGRTPFVWGGIWEANKSGAKTALLCFNSTLKTPQKNKPNIVINPKIGPELLTGSTRLKSGTATKLILNIITTMAMVQSGKVIENLMVDLDPSNTKLRERAVRIVQQLTNADKEQTLKTLQKHKWNVKESINYLRKIKLT
;
A
#
# COMPACT_ATOMS: atom_id res chain seq x y z
N MET A 1 5.56 2.28 43.02
CA MET A 1 6.95 2.23 42.52
C MET A 1 6.91 2.22 40.99
N ASN A 2 7.69 3.08 40.34
CA ASN A 2 7.60 3.26 38.88
C ASN A 2 8.26 2.10 38.14
N LYS A 3 7.46 1.16 37.64
CA LYS A 3 7.92 0.03 36.81
C LYS A 3 7.86 0.42 35.34
N LEU A 4 9.00 0.45 34.65
CA LEU A 4 9.09 0.85 33.23
C LEU A 4 9.48 -0.34 32.37
N LEU A 5 8.67 -0.65 31.35
CA LEU A 5 8.87 -1.79 30.47
C LEU A 5 9.19 -1.31 29.06
N GLY A 6 10.38 -1.65 28.57
CA GLY A 6 10.78 -1.50 27.18
C GLY A 6 10.72 -2.85 26.46
N ILE A 7 10.04 -2.94 25.32
CA ILE A 7 9.94 -4.16 24.51
C ILE A 7 10.43 -3.85 23.10
N GLU A 8 11.36 -4.64 22.58
CA GLU A 8 11.76 -4.60 21.18
C GLU A 8 11.45 -5.95 20.53
N CYS A 9 10.58 -5.91 19.53
CA CYS A 9 10.11 -7.06 18.79
C CYS A 9 10.79 -7.09 17.41
N GLY A 10 11.81 -7.94 17.29
CA GLY A 10 12.54 -8.17 16.06
C GLY A 10 11.99 -9.36 15.24
N ALA A 11 12.48 -9.49 14.01
CA ALA A 11 12.10 -10.60 13.13
C ALA A 11 12.65 -11.97 13.60
N THR A 12 13.68 -11.99 14.44
CA THR A 12 14.35 -13.21 14.93
C THR A 12 14.07 -13.53 16.39
N HIS A 13 13.94 -12.50 17.23
CA HIS A 13 13.65 -12.64 18.65
C HIS A 13 13.01 -11.34 19.17
N THR A 14 12.46 -11.39 20.37
CA THR A 14 11.92 -10.23 21.11
C THR A 14 12.67 -10.08 22.42
N VAL A 15 13.14 -8.89 22.75
CA VAL A 15 13.78 -8.59 24.04
C VAL A 15 12.91 -7.63 24.84
N ALA A 16 12.68 -7.92 26.11
CA ALA A 16 12.02 -7.02 27.03
C ALA A 16 12.91 -6.69 28.22
N LEU A 17 12.94 -5.40 28.58
CA LEU A 17 13.65 -4.84 29.73
C LEU A 17 12.66 -4.23 30.70
N LEU A 18 12.69 -4.65 31.96
CA LEU A 18 11.94 -4.02 33.05
C LEU A 18 12.90 -3.25 33.95
N GLU A 19 12.67 -1.95 34.12
CA GLU A 19 13.33 -1.13 35.14
C GLU A 19 12.43 -0.96 36.37
N GLN A 20 12.97 -1.31 37.52
CA GLN A 20 12.36 -1.09 38.84
C GLN A 20 13.46 -0.72 39.84
N GLU A 21 13.26 0.39 40.57
CA GLU A 21 14.20 0.84 41.63
C GLU A 21 15.66 0.97 41.14
N GLY A 22 15.83 1.44 39.90
CA GLY A 22 17.15 1.61 39.28
C GLY A 22 17.82 0.31 38.81
N LYS A 23 17.21 -0.86 39.05
CA LYS A 23 17.67 -2.15 38.53
C LYS A 23 16.93 -2.50 37.24
N VAL A 24 17.66 -3.03 36.26
CA VAL A 24 17.11 -3.46 34.97
C VAL A 24 17.20 -4.97 34.86
N THR A 25 16.05 -5.63 34.66
CA THR A 25 15.98 -7.08 34.36
C THR A 25 15.68 -7.28 32.88
N LYS A 26 16.33 -8.28 32.27
CA LYS A 26 16.21 -8.62 30.85
C LYS A 26 15.56 -10.00 30.70
N ALA A 27 14.65 -10.15 29.75
CA ALA A 27 14.17 -11.44 29.28
C ALA A 27 14.04 -11.46 27.75
N GLU A 28 14.25 -12.64 27.16
CA GLU A 28 14.16 -12.87 25.71
C GLU A 28 13.01 -13.82 25.39
N PHE A 29 12.39 -13.59 24.24
CA PHE A 29 11.21 -14.31 23.76
C PHE A 29 11.33 -14.55 22.25
N GLY A 30 10.37 -15.29 21.69
CA GLY A 30 10.31 -15.59 20.26
C GLY A 30 10.16 -14.35 19.36
N PRO A 31 10.31 -14.53 18.04
CA PRO A 31 10.23 -13.44 17.06
C PRO A 31 8.85 -12.78 17.05
N ALA A 32 8.82 -11.49 16.75
CA ALA A 32 7.58 -10.76 16.48
C ALA A 32 7.75 -9.72 15.37
N ASN A 33 7.23 -10.08 14.21
CA ASN A 33 6.99 -9.15 13.11
C ASN A 33 5.52 -9.24 12.74
N ILE A 34 4.77 -8.14 12.91
CA ILE A 34 3.31 -8.14 12.71
C ILE A 34 2.85 -8.47 11.28
N ARG A 35 3.80 -8.53 10.33
CA ARG A 35 3.54 -8.96 8.94
C ARG A 35 3.74 -10.45 8.73
N LEU A 36 4.47 -11.10 9.63
CA LEU A 36 4.84 -12.51 9.54
C LEU A 36 4.06 -13.38 10.55
N ILE A 37 3.54 -12.77 11.63
CA ILE A 37 2.77 -13.49 12.65
C ILE A 37 1.31 -13.03 12.66
N SER A 38 0.41 -13.95 13.03
CA SER A 38 -1.01 -13.70 13.22
C SER A 38 -1.29 -12.89 14.49
N LYS A 39 -2.48 -12.27 14.57
CA LYS A 39 -2.95 -11.56 15.78
C LYS A 39 -2.98 -12.48 17.02
N LYS A 40 -3.25 -13.79 16.82
CA LYS A 40 -3.29 -14.79 17.89
C LYS A 40 -1.89 -15.08 18.43
N GLU A 41 -0.92 -15.31 17.56
CA GLU A 41 0.48 -15.51 17.94
C GLU A 41 1.05 -14.29 18.65
N PHE A 42 0.76 -13.08 18.15
CA PHE A 42 1.19 -11.84 18.80
C PHE A 42 0.58 -11.68 20.19
N SER A 43 -0.73 -11.94 20.34
CA SER A 43 -1.40 -11.90 21.65
C SER A 43 -0.79 -12.89 22.63
N HIS A 44 -0.46 -14.10 22.16
CA HIS A 44 0.19 -15.12 22.99
C HIS A 44 1.60 -14.71 23.43
N LEU A 45 2.37 -14.05 22.57
CA LEU A 45 3.67 -13.48 22.93
C LEU A 45 3.52 -12.41 24.02
N LEU A 46 2.58 -11.46 23.86
CA LEU A 46 2.35 -10.42 24.87
C LEU A 46 1.94 -11.02 26.22
N GLN A 47 1.10 -12.06 26.22
CA GLN A 47 0.75 -12.80 27.44
C GLN A 47 1.96 -13.44 28.11
N LYS A 48 2.88 -14.05 27.34
CA LYS A 48 4.15 -14.59 27.87
C LYS A 48 4.99 -13.50 28.52
N ILE A 49 5.15 -12.35 27.86
CA ILE A 49 5.89 -11.21 28.40
C ILE A 49 5.22 -10.69 29.69
N ALA A 50 3.89 -10.59 29.71
CA ALA A 50 3.13 -10.11 30.87
C ALA A 50 3.24 -11.02 32.09
N LYS A 51 3.39 -12.34 31.89
CA LYS A 51 3.67 -13.28 32.99
C LYS A 51 5.02 -13.00 33.63
N THR A 52 6.05 -12.66 32.84
CA THR A 52 7.39 -12.31 33.34
C THR A 52 7.43 -10.92 33.95
N PHE A 53 6.74 -9.95 33.35
CA PHE A 53 6.76 -8.54 33.75
C PHE A 53 5.35 -8.01 34.03
N PRO A 54 4.79 -8.30 35.23
CA PRO A 54 3.44 -7.87 35.59
C PRO A 54 3.39 -6.40 36.03
N LYS A 55 2.30 -5.73 35.64
CA LYS A 55 1.90 -4.38 36.11
C LYS A 55 2.95 -3.27 35.91
N PRO A 56 3.47 -3.04 34.69
CA PRO A 56 4.28 -1.87 34.40
C PRO A 56 3.43 -0.59 34.42
N GLN A 57 3.98 0.51 34.95
CA GLN A 57 3.36 1.84 34.88
C GLN A 57 3.45 2.42 33.47
N ALA A 58 4.58 2.20 32.79
CA ALA A 58 4.80 2.67 31.43
C ALA A 58 5.35 1.55 30.54
N ILE A 59 4.82 1.43 29.33
CA ILE A 59 5.26 0.46 28.31
C ILE A 59 5.64 1.22 27.04
N ALA A 60 6.86 1.01 26.55
CA ALA A 60 7.23 1.35 25.19
C ALA A 60 7.57 0.08 24.40
N ILE A 61 6.88 -0.15 23.28
CA ILE A 61 7.09 -1.29 22.39
C ILE A 61 7.49 -0.82 20.99
N GLY A 62 8.67 -1.23 20.53
CA GLY A 62 9.11 -1.06 19.14
C GLY A 62 8.98 -2.39 18.41
N ILE A 63 8.23 -2.43 17.31
CA ILE A 63 7.97 -3.69 16.61
C ILE A 63 8.27 -3.62 15.11
N ALA A 64 9.00 -4.63 14.64
CA ALA A 64 9.27 -4.83 13.23
C ALA A 64 7.95 -5.00 12.45
N GLY A 65 7.82 -4.25 11.36
CA GLY A 65 6.65 -4.31 10.48
C GLY A 65 5.50 -3.35 10.82
N ALA A 66 5.49 -2.70 12.00
CA ALA A 66 4.53 -1.64 12.33
C ALA A 66 4.88 -0.31 11.65
N ARG A 67 4.56 -0.25 10.36
CA ARG A 67 4.96 0.85 9.47
C ARG A 67 3.92 1.95 9.42
N THR A 68 2.65 1.60 9.59
CA THR A 68 1.53 2.53 9.49
C THR A 68 0.93 2.82 10.86
N TRP A 69 0.17 3.90 10.96
CA TRP A 69 -0.58 4.21 12.17
C TRP A 69 -1.57 3.10 12.52
N ALA A 70 -2.26 2.52 11.53
CA ALA A 70 -3.18 1.40 11.74
C ALA A 70 -2.47 0.18 12.34
N ASP A 71 -1.24 -0.11 11.90
CA ASP A 71 -0.43 -1.18 12.47
C ASP A 71 -0.11 -0.92 13.95
N GLN A 72 0.31 0.30 14.27
CA GLN A 72 0.67 0.69 15.64
C GLN A 72 -0.56 0.70 16.55
N GLU A 73 -1.71 1.10 16.03
CA GLU A 73 -2.97 1.12 16.76
C GLU A 73 -3.48 -0.30 17.05
N ASP A 74 -3.38 -1.23 16.11
CA ASP A 74 -3.70 -2.64 16.33
C ASP A 74 -2.81 -3.27 17.41
N VAL A 75 -1.51 -2.95 17.39
CA VAL A 75 -0.58 -3.35 18.44
C VAL A 75 -0.95 -2.69 19.77
N ARG A 76 -1.29 -1.40 19.78
CA ARG A 76 -1.68 -0.66 20.98
C ARG A 76 -2.92 -1.27 21.63
N LYS A 77 -3.94 -1.61 20.85
CA LYS A 77 -5.15 -2.31 21.33
C LYS A 77 -4.79 -3.65 21.99
N SER A 78 -3.88 -4.41 21.38
CA SER A 78 -3.41 -5.69 21.91
C SER A 78 -2.65 -5.52 23.22
N VAL A 79 -1.75 -4.54 23.30
CA VAL A 79 -1.01 -4.20 24.52
C VAL A 79 -1.94 -3.72 25.62
N GLN A 80 -2.91 -2.84 25.33
CA GLN A 80 -3.91 -2.38 26.30
C GLN A 80 -4.74 -3.53 26.86
N LYS A 81 -5.11 -4.51 26.01
CA LYS A 81 -5.83 -5.71 26.44
C LYS A 81 -4.99 -6.58 27.39
N THR A 82 -3.68 -6.66 27.16
CA THR A 82 -2.77 -7.44 28.01
C THR A 82 -2.42 -6.72 29.32
N TRP A 83 -2.25 -5.40 29.29
CA TRP A 83 -1.95 -4.56 30.45
C TRP A 83 -2.99 -3.44 30.61
N PRO A 84 -4.19 -3.74 31.14
CA PRO A 84 -5.30 -2.77 31.19
C PRO A 84 -5.02 -1.57 32.10
N ASN A 85 -4.17 -1.74 33.11
CA ASN A 85 -3.90 -0.73 34.14
C ASN A 85 -2.60 0.06 33.90
N THR A 86 -1.98 -0.06 32.71
CA THR A 86 -0.77 0.71 32.38
C THR A 86 -1.15 2.15 32.03
N GLU A 87 -0.51 3.11 32.70
CA GLU A 87 -0.78 4.54 32.59
C GLU A 87 -0.27 5.12 31.26
N PHE A 88 0.93 4.71 30.83
CA PHE A 88 1.57 5.21 29.61
C PHE A 88 1.90 4.08 28.64
N ILE A 89 1.36 4.13 27.43
CA ILE A 89 1.66 3.16 26.37
C ILE A 89 2.14 3.90 25.13
N ARG A 90 3.35 3.54 24.67
CA ARG A 90 3.89 3.98 23.39
C ARG A 90 4.20 2.79 22.51
N VAL A 91 3.54 2.76 21.35
CA VAL A 91 3.84 1.80 20.28
C VAL A 91 4.61 2.53 19.20
N THR A 92 5.68 1.92 18.71
CA THR A 92 6.48 2.43 17.60
C THR A 92 7.08 1.29 16.77
N ASN A 93 7.91 1.64 15.80
CA ASN A 93 8.69 0.69 15.01
C ASN A 93 10.09 0.43 15.61
N ASP A 94 10.71 -0.64 15.16
CA ASP A 94 12.06 -1.07 15.49
C ASP A 94 13.16 -0.03 15.17
N LEU A 95 12.94 0.83 14.18
CA LEU A 95 13.91 1.88 13.82
C LEU A 95 13.93 3.02 14.84
N GLU A 96 12.77 3.36 15.43
CA GLU A 96 12.72 4.38 16.47
C GLU A 96 13.37 3.90 17.76
N THR A 97 13.19 2.64 18.15
CA THR A 97 13.89 2.08 19.32
C THR A 97 15.39 2.01 19.07
N ALA A 98 15.84 1.57 17.88
CA ALA A 98 17.26 1.60 17.53
C ALA A 98 17.86 3.01 17.59
N LEU A 99 17.14 4.04 17.12
CA LEU A 99 17.62 5.43 17.24
C LEU A 99 17.56 5.97 18.68
N ALA A 100 16.57 5.56 19.46
CA ALA A 100 16.43 5.95 20.87
C ALA A 100 17.53 5.36 21.77
N ALA A 101 18.13 4.23 21.37
CA ALA A 101 19.25 3.62 22.08
C ALA A 101 20.51 4.51 22.10
N ASP A 102 20.66 5.45 21.15
CA ASP A 102 21.64 6.54 21.26
C ASP A 102 21.11 7.63 22.20
N SER A 103 21.32 7.45 23.50
CA SER A 103 20.87 8.38 24.54
C SER A 103 21.69 9.69 24.60
N ILE A 104 22.72 9.84 23.77
CA ILE A 104 23.68 10.94 23.81
C ILE A 104 23.24 12.09 22.90
N ASN A 105 23.31 13.32 23.43
CA ASN A 105 23.16 14.57 22.66
C ASN A 105 21.84 14.67 21.85
N LYS A 106 20.70 14.47 22.52
CA LYS A 106 19.34 14.62 21.95
C LYS A 106 19.02 16.04 21.45
N LYS A 107 19.94 17.00 21.61
CA LYS A 107 19.85 18.40 21.15
C LYS A 107 20.19 18.58 19.66
N LYS A 108 20.52 17.50 18.93
CA LYS A 108 20.73 17.52 17.47
C LYS A 108 19.76 16.57 16.78
N SER A 109 19.43 16.88 15.52
CA SER A 109 18.76 15.92 14.64
C SER A 109 19.65 14.69 14.45
N ARG A 110 19.06 13.50 14.53
CA ARG A 110 19.77 12.22 14.49
C ARG A 110 19.26 11.35 13.35
N ILE A 111 20.19 10.64 12.70
CA ILE A 111 19.88 9.68 11.64
C ILE A 111 20.47 8.33 12.02
N LEU A 112 19.63 7.32 12.19
CA LEU A 112 20.01 5.91 12.18
C LEU A 112 20.39 5.51 10.76
N VAL A 113 21.60 4.99 10.58
CA VAL A 113 22.07 4.35 9.35
C VAL A 113 22.18 2.86 9.65
N LEU A 114 21.17 2.10 9.22
CA LEU A 114 21.06 0.68 9.51
C LEU A 114 21.56 -0.14 8.31
N SER A 115 22.52 -1.04 8.54
CA SER A 115 22.85 -2.12 7.61
C SER A 115 23.18 -3.41 8.37
N GLY A 116 22.31 -4.40 8.18
CA GLY A 116 22.41 -5.77 8.68
C GLY A 116 21.88 -6.72 7.60
N THR A 117 21.01 -7.67 7.94
CA THR A 117 20.32 -8.52 6.94
C THR A 117 19.48 -7.68 5.97
N GLY A 118 18.92 -6.55 6.42
CA GLY A 118 18.32 -5.50 5.59
C GLY A 118 19.00 -4.17 5.87
N SER A 119 18.56 -3.10 5.21
CA SER A 119 19.10 -1.75 5.42
C SER A 119 18.03 -0.68 5.25
N CYS A 120 18.22 0.42 5.98
CA CYS A 120 17.46 1.65 5.82
C CYS A 120 18.12 2.80 6.57
N CYS A 121 17.72 4.02 6.23
CA CYS A 121 17.99 5.20 7.04
C CYS A 121 16.71 5.71 7.69
N TYR A 122 16.76 6.01 8.98
CA TYR A 122 15.65 6.57 9.73
C TYR A 122 16.11 7.78 10.53
N GLY A 123 15.42 8.89 10.37
CA GLY A 123 15.81 10.15 10.98
C GLY A 123 14.73 10.72 11.88
N LYS A 124 15.18 11.42 12.93
CA LYS A 124 14.34 12.22 13.81
C LYS A 124 14.99 13.56 14.09
N SER A 125 14.26 14.64 13.83
CA SER A 125 14.71 15.99 14.11
C SER A 125 14.50 16.38 15.58
N ILE A 126 15.02 17.54 15.97
CA ILE A 126 14.84 18.11 17.32
C ILE A 126 13.35 18.41 17.61
N ASN A 127 12.58 18.84 16.61
CA ASN A 127 11.16 19.15 16.76
C ASN A 127 10.25 17.89 16.68
N GLY A 128 10.85 16.71 16.55
CA GLY A 128 10.13 15.44 16.49
C GLY A 128 9.69 15.00 15.10
N SER A 129 9.94 15.79 14.04
CA SER A 129 9.69 15.35 12.65
C SER A 129 10.55 14.13 12.30
N THR A 130 9.99 13.21 11.52
CA THR A 130 10.64 11.95 11.15
C THR A 130 10.79 11.82 9.65
N SER A 131 11.80 11.08 9.23
CA SER A 131 12.09 10.78 7.82
C SER A 131 12.58 9.35 7.71
N LYS A 132 12.21 8.67 6.63
CA LYS A 132 12.69 7.32 6.34
C LYS A 132 13.12 7.24 4.88
N LEU A 133 14.20 6.52 4.64
CA LEU A 133 14.68 6.18 3.31
C LEU A 133 15.10 4.71 3.30
N GLY A 134 14.66 3.95 2.28
CA GLY A 134 14.88 2.50 2.21
C GLY A 134 13.92 1.71 3.10
N GLY A 135 14.27 0.46 3.39
CA GLY A 135 13.41 -0.46 4.16
C GLY A 135 12.19 -0.97 3.40
N TRP A 136 12.29 -1.06 2.07
CA TRP A 136 11.26 -1.61 1.18
C TRP A 136 11.27 -3.15 1.17
N GLY A 137 12.21 -3.79 1.87
CA GLY A 137 12.41 -5.24 1.86
C GLY A 137 13.47 -5.65 0.84
N HIS A 138 13.90 -6.90 0.91
CA HIS A 138 15.07 -7.39 0.17
C HIS A 138 14.85 -7.54 -1.34
N ILE A 139 13.60 -7.66 -1.78
CA ILE A 139 13.24 -7.76 -3.19
C ILE A 139 13.20 -6.36 -3.84
N LEU A 140 12.60 -5.38 -3.15
CA LEU A 140 12.34 -4.05 -3.69
C LEU A 140 13.38 -3.00 -3.29
N GLY A 141 14.22 -3.29 -2.29
CA GLY A 141 15.13 -2.32 -1.69
C GLY A 141 16.19 -2.97 -0.79
N ASP A 142 16.37 -2.43 0.42
CA ASP A 142 17.43 -2.81 1.35
C ASP A 142 18.83 -2.79 0.69
N LYS A 143 19.10 -1.76 -0.13
CA LYS A 143 20.39 -1.55 -0.81
C LYS A 143 21.52 -1.43 0.22
N SER A 144 22.69 -2.00 -0.07
CA SER A 144 23.82 -2.01 0.87
C SER A 144 23.59 -2.81 2.16
N SER A 145 22.55 -3.66 2.20
CA SER A 145 22.39 -4.67 3.25
C SER A 145 23.32 -5.86 2.97
N GLY A 146 23.53 -6.71 3.99
CA GLY A 146 24.25 -7.97 3.81
C GLY A 146 23.59 -8.85 2.75
N TYR A 147 22.26 -8.88 2.67
CA TYR A 147 21.55 -9.61 1.63
C TYR A 147 21.89 -9.09 0.23
N GLU A 148 21.85 -7.76 0.02
CA GLU A 148 22.10 -7.18 -1.30
C GLU A 148 23.58 -7.28 -1.70
N ILE A 149 24.51 -7.12 -0.76
CA ILE A 149 25.95 -7.33 -0.96
C ILE A 149 26.20 -8.78 -1.43
N SER A 150 25.64 -9.76 -0.73
CA SER A 150 25.74 -11.17 -1.11
C SER A 150 25.11 -11.48 -2.45
N LEU A 151 23.91 -10.95 -2.71
CA LEU A 151 23.20 -11.21 -3.96
C LEU A 151 23.97 -10.64 -5.15
N ARG A 152 24.58 -9.46 -5.01
CA ARG A 152 25.47 -8.90 -6.03
C ARG A 152 26.72 -9.72 -6.23
N ALA A 153 27.30 -10.28 -5.16
CA ALA A 153 28.46 -11.15 -5.26
C ALA A 153 28.12 -12.44 -6.02
N LEU A 154 27.02 -13.11 -5.68
CA LEU A 154 26.54 -14.31 -6.38
C LEU A 154 26.32 -14.03 -7.87
N LYS A 155 25.56 -12.96 -8.19
CA LYS A 155 25.30 -12.56 -9.58
C LYS A 155 26.58 -12.22 -10.34
N ALA A 156 27.52 -11.53 -9.72
CA ALA A 156 28.79 -11.19 -10.35
C ALA A 156 29.64 -12.44 -10.62
N CYS A 157 29.73 -13.38 -9.67
CA CYS A 157 30.50 -14.61 -9.86
C CYS A 157 29.94 -15.46 -11.02
N VAL A 158 28.61 -15.62 -11.09
CA VAL A 158 27.95 -16.33 -12.20
C VAL A 158 28.12 -15.58 -13.51
N PHE A 159 27.99 -14.24 -13.53
CA PHE A 159 28.18 -13.45 -14.74
C PHE A 159 29.57 -13.62 -15.37
N TYR A 160 30.64 -13.64 -14.57
CA TYR A 160 31.99 -13.86 -15.08
C TYR A 160 32.26 -15.31 -15.50
N LEU A 161 31.58 -16.28 -14.89
CA LEU A 161 31.59 -17.66 -15.35
C LEU A 161 30.92 -17.78 -16.72
N ASP A 162 29.68 -17.30 -16.85
CA ASP A 162 28.90 -17.40 -18.08
C ASP A 162 29.57 -16.69 -19.27
N ARG A 163 30.22 -15.55 -19.02
CA ARG A 163 30.79 -14.71 -20.07
C ARG A 163 32.24 -15.05 -20.41
N ASP A 164 33.06 -15.29 -19.38
CA ASP A 164 34.52 -15.35 -19.52
C ASP A 164 35.08 -16.73 -19.10
N ASP A 165 34.21 -17.72 -18.85
CA ASP A 165 34.54 -19.05 -18.31
C ASP A 165 35.43 -19.00 -17.05
N THR A 166 35.27 -17.93 -16.27
CA THR A 166 36.18 -17.60 -15.17
C THR A 166 35.47 -17.70 -13.82
N TRP A 167 35.86 -18.68 -13.01
CA TRP A 167 35.40 -18.78 -11.62
C TRP A 167 36.28 -17.98 -10.66
N SER A 168 35.79 -16.80 -10.26
CA SER A 168 36.54 -15.86 -9.42
C SER A 168 36.93 -16.41 -8.03
N THR A 169 37.98 -15.85 -7.43
CA THR A 169 38.39 -16.15 -6.05
C THR A 169 37.27 -15.91 -5.04
N LEU A 170 36.46 -14.86 -5.23
CA LEU A 170 35.25 -14.65 -4.45
C LEU A 170 34.25 -15.81 -4.59
N GLY A 171 34.03 -16.28 -5.83
CA GLY A 171 33.20 -17.44 -6.12
C GLY A 171 33.68 -18.70 -5.40
N GLN A 172 35.00 -18.96 -5.43
CA GLN A 172 35.61 -20.09 -4.71
C GLN A 172 35.32 -20.02 -3.20
N ARG A 173 35.48 -18.84 -2.58
CA ARG A 173 35.16 -18.65 -1.16
C ARG A 173 33.70 -18.92 -0.84
N ILE A 174 32.79 -18.54 -1.74
CA ILE A 174 31.36 -18.79 -1.58
C ILE A 174 31.08 -20.30 -1.65
N LEU A 175 31.63 -21.03 -2.63
CA LEU A 175 31.47 -22.49 -2.70
C LEU A 175 32.02 -23.17 -1.44
N CYS A 176 33.22 -22.81 -0.99
CA CYS A 176 33.79 -23.34 0.25
C CYS A 176 32.88 -23.06 1.46
N ARG A 177 32.31 -21.85 1.54
CA ARG A 177 31.44 -21.47 2.66
C ARG A 177 30.14 -22.27 2.68
N LEU A 178 29.62 -22.61 1.50
CA LEU A 178 28.37 -23.34 1.30
C LEU A 178 28.57 -24.87 1.21
N GLN A 179 29.81 -25.34 1.12
CA GLN A 179 30.16 -26.74 0.84
C GLN A 179 29.53 -27.26 -0.46
N LEU A 180 29.56 -26.42 -1.51
CA LEU A 180 29.11 -26.80 -2.85
C LEU A 180 30.29 -27.21 -3.72
N ASN A 181 30.08 -28.22 -4.57
CA ASN A 181 31.13 -28.79 -5.41
C ASN A 181 31.30 -28.02 -6.72
N THR A 182 30.21 -27.50 -7.29
CA THR A 182 30.23 -26.78 -8.58
C THR A 182 29.38 -25.51 -8.51
N PRO A 183 29.66 -24.50 -9.37
CA PRO A 183 28.84 -23.30 -9.49
C PRO A 183 27.36 -23.59 -9.79
N ASP A 184 27.05 -24.63 -10.58
CA ASP A 184 25.65 -24.99 -10.92
C ASP A 184 24.78 -25.28 -9.70
N GLN A 185 25.38 -25.85 -8.64
CA GLN A 185 24.66 -26.14 -7.40
C GLN A 185 24.18 -24.88 -6.66
N LEU A 186 24.69 -23.68 -7.03
CA LEU A 186 24.17 -22.41 -6.53
C LEU A 186 22.72 -22.17 -6.97
N ILE A 187 22.29 -22.71 -8.10
CA ILE A 187 20.91 -22.55 -8.61
C ILE A 187 19.93 -23.13 -7.59
N ASP A 188 20.12 -24.40 -7.22
CA ASP A 188 19.28 -25.11 -6.25
C ASP A 188 19.38 -24.50 -4.85
N TRP A 189 20.59 -24.09 -4.46
CA TRP A 189 20.80 -23.48 -3.14
C TRP A 189 20.07 -22.14 -3.01
N VAL A 190 20.24 -21.22 -3.98
CA VAL A 190 19.62 -19.89 -3.95
C VAL A 190 18.09 -20.00 -4.01
N ALA A 191 17.55 -20.97 -4.74
CA ALA A 191 16.10 -21.20 -4.81
C ALA A 191 15.48 -21.58 -3.46
N LYS A 192 16.25 -22.19 -2.56
CA LYS A 192 15.80 -22.66 -1.24
C LYS A 192 16.21 -21.74 -0.10
N ALA A 193 17.29 -20.98 -0.27
CA ALA A 193 17.89 -20.17 0.78
C ALA A 193 16.96 -19.04 1.25
N ASN A 194 16.84 -18.89 2.56
CA ASN A 194 16.11 -17.79 3.17
C ASN A 194 16.97 -16.50 3.23
N LYS A 195 16.32 -15.36 3.52
CA LYS A 195 16.99 -14.05 3.54
C LYS A 195 18.23 -14.02 4.46
N PRO A 196 18.18 -14.51 5.71
CA PRO A 196 19.37 -14.62 6.57
C PRO A 196 20.53 -15.44 5.99
N GLU A 197 20.25 -16.58 5.35
CA GLU A 197 21.27 -17.46 4.75
C GLU A 197 22.03 -16.75 3.63
N ILE A 198 21.31 -16.10 2.72
CA ILE A 198 21.94 -15.29 1.66
C ILE A 198 22.74 -14.14 2.28
N ALA A 199 22.18 -13.41 3.25
CA ALA A 199 22.89 -12.29 3.89
C ALA A 199 24.17 -12.71 4.63
N ALA A 200 24.28 -13.96 5.08
CA ALA A 200 25.45 -14.47 5.78
C ALA A 200 26.70 -14.51 4.87
N LEU A 201 26.52 -14.66 3.55
CA LEU A 201 27.61 -14.67 2.57
C LEU A 201 28.35 -13.32 2.47
N ALA A 202 27.78 -12.23 2.98
CA ALA A 202 28.43 -10.92 2.97
C ALA A 202 29.78 -10.96 3.70
N LYS A 203 29.93 -11.85 4.70
CA LYS A 203 31.21 -12.10 5.37
C LYS A 203 32.30 -12.51 4.39
N GLU A 204 31.98 -13.35 3.42
CA GLU A 204 32.94 -13.79 2.40
C GLU A 204 33.27 -12.68 1.42
N VAL A 205 32.30 -11.83 1.08
CA VAL A 205 32.53 -10.63 0.26
C VAL A 205 33.48 -9.66 0.97
N PHE A 206 33.26 -9.37 2.25
CA PHE A 206 34.18 -8.53 3.02
C PHE A 206 35.57 -9.16 3.17
N ALA A 207 35.65 -10.48 3.40
CA ALA A 207 36.93 -11.18 3.48
C ALA A 207 37.71 -11.13 2.16
N ALA A 208 37.03 -11.29 1.01
CA ALA A 208 37.62 -11.15 -0.31
C ALA A 208 38.07 -9.70 -0.58
N TRP A 209 37.27 -8.71 -0.18
CA TRP A 209 37.63 -7.29 -0.31
C TRP A 209 38.91 -6.95 0.46
N LEU A 210 39.10 -7.50 1.66
CA LEU A 210 40.34 -7.31 2.43
C LEU A 210 41.57 -7.92 1.73
N LYS A 211 41.36 -8.93 0.87
CA LYS A 211 42.38 -9.52 0.00
C LYS A 211 42.50 -8.84 -1.38
N ARG A 212 41.87 -7.66 -1.56
CA ARG A 212 41.89 -6.87 -2.81
C ARG A 212 41.24 -7.58 -4.00
N ASP A 213 40.29 -8.48 -3.76
CA ASP A 213 39.46 -9.04 -4.84
C ASP A 213 38.69 -7.92 -5.56
N LYS A 214 38.78 -7.86 -6.90
CA LYS A 214 38.20 -6.78 -7.71
C LYS A 214 36.67 -6.75 -7.61
N ILE A 215 36.02 -7.91 -7.73
CA ILE A 215 34.56 -8.03 -7.67
C ILE A 215 34.05 -7.57 -6.31
N ALA A 216 34.67 -8.06 -5.23
CA ALA A 216 34.33 -7.65 -3.88
C ALA A 216 34.58 -6.15 -3.65
N THR A 217 35.66 -5.60 -4.20
CA THR A 217 36.01 -4.17 -4.08
C THR A 217 34.92 -3.29 -4.70
N ASP A 218 34.48 -3.60 -5.92
CA ASP A 218 33.43 -2.84 -6.61
C ASP A 218 32.09 -2.90 -5.84
N ILE A 219 31.72 -4.08 -5.34
CA ILE A 219 30.50 -4.28 -4.56
C ILE A 219 30.55 -3.47 -3.26
N ILE A 220 31.63 -3.58 -2.49
CA ILE A 220 31.76 -2.93 -1.19
C ILE A 220 31.85 -1.40 -1.33
N HIS A 221 32.57 -0.88 -2.33
CA HIS A 221 32.62 0.56 -2.60
C HIS A 221 31.26 1.12 -3.03
N ALA A 222 30.55 0.42 -3.93
CA ALA A 222 29.21 0.82 -4.35
C ALA A 222 28.22 0.80 -3.17
N ALA A 223 28.29 -0.23 -2.31
CA ALA A 223 27.47 -0.35 -1.12
C ALA A 223 27.71 0.82 -0.13
N ALA A 224 28.98 1.18 0.12
CA ALA A 224 29.30 2.28 1.01
C ALA A 224 28.84 3.64 0.47
N SER A 225 29.07 3.89 -0.82
CA SER A 225 28.63 5.12 -1.49
C SER A 225 27.11 5.27 -1.46
N THR A 226 26.38 4.18 -1.74
CA THR A 226 24.92 4.17 -1.72
C THR A 226 24.39 4.43 -0.31
N LEU A 227 24.93 3.75 0.71
CA LEU A 227 24.48 3.90 2.08
C LEU A 227 24.74 5.31 2.63
N ALA A 228 25.87 5.92 2.26
CA ALA A 228 26.17 7.31 2.61
C ALA A 228 25.21 8.30 1.93
N LYS A 229 24.94 8.12 0.62
CA LYS A 229 23.97 8.94 -0.12
C LYS A 229 22.55 8.84 0.46
N ASP A 230 22.14 7.63 0.83
CA ASP A 230 20.85 7.35 1.47
C ASP A 230 20.75 8.04 2.83
N ALA A 231 21.80 7.96 3.65
CA ALA A 231 21.85 8.64 4.95
C ALA A 231 21.74 10.17 4.79
N CYS A 232 22.52 10.76 3.88
CA CYS A 232 22.48 12.20 3.61
C CYS A 232 21.15 12.65 2.99
N SER A 233 20.53 11.84 2.13
CA SER A 233 19.22 12.14 1.54
C SER A 233 18.10 12.04 2.58
N CYS A 234 18.20 11.11 3.53
CA CYS A 234 17.31 11.04 4.68
C CYS A 234 17.42 12.31 5.55
N ALA A 235 18.66 12.79 5.78
CA ALA A 235 18.93 14.03 6.49
C ALA A 235 18.37 15.28 5.79
N LYS A 236 18.51 15.39 4.47
CA LYS A 236 17.96 16.51 3.67
C LYS A 236 16.43 16.67 3.82
N LYS A 237 15.71 15.58 4.08
CA LYS A 237 14.25 15.62 4.32
C LYS A 237 13.87 16.16 5.71
N LEU A 238 14.82 16.24 6.64
CA LEU A 238 14.56 16.70 8.02
C LEU A 238 15.04 18.13 8.27
N ASN A 239 16.19 18.49 7.70
CA ASN A 239 16.90 19.73 7.97
C ASN A 239 17.49 20.29 6.67
N ASN A 240 17.81 21.59 6.70
CA ASN A 240 18.53 22.24 5.61
C ASN A 240 19.85 21.52 5.30
N GLN A 241 20.35 21.65 4.07
CA GLN A 241 21.45 20.82 3.58
C GLN A 241 22.75 20.91 4.42
N ASN A 242 22.97 22.01 5.14
CA ASN A 242 24.22 22.29 5.85
C ASN A 242 24.16 22.08 7.37
N ASP A 243 22.98 21.82 7.95
CA ASP A 243 22.88 21.65 9.41
C ASP A 243 23.67 20.41 9.87
N PRO A 244 24.54 20.52 10.89
CA PRO A 244 25.25 19.37 11.43
C PRO A 244 24.31 18.31 12.00
N ILE A 245 24.44 17.07 11.52
CA ILE A 245 23.63 15.93 11.93
C ILE A 245 24.47 14.93 12.71
N ARG A 246 23.84 14.18 13.62
CA ARG A 246 24.45 13.02 14.26
C ARG A 246 23.96 11.74 13.58
N PHE A 247 24.83 11.11 12.80
CA PHE A 247 24.60 9.81 12.17
C PHE A 247 25.03 8.69 13.12
N VAL A 248 24.13 7.74 13.33
CA VAL A 248 24.29 6.60 14.23
C VAL A 248 24.29 5.33 13.39
N LEU A 249 25.46 4.71 13.24
CA LEU A 249 25.66 3.48 12.48
C LEU A 249 25.17 2.28 13.30
N ALA A 250 24.31 1.45 12.71
CA ALA A 250 23.74 0.28 13.36
C ALA A 250 23.65 -0.92 12.40
N GLY A 251 23.49 -2.11 12.97
CA GLY A 251 23.37 -3.36 12.23
C GLY A 251 24.71 -4.06 11.98
N SER A 252 24.65 -5.39 11.78
CA SER A 252 25.82 -6.26 11.78
C SER A 252 26.84 -5.94 10.68
N VAL A 253 26.41 -5.44 9.52
CA VAL A 253 27.32 -5.08 8.42
C VAL A 253 28.18 -3.88 8.81
N LEU A 254 27.61 -2.87 9.46
CA LEU A 254 28.38 -1.70 9.91
C LEU A 254 29.17 -2.00 11.19
N LEU A 255 28.55 -2.68 12.16
CA LEU A 255 29.15 -2.88 13.48
C LEU A 255 30.25 -3.95 13.49
N LYS A 256 30.16 -4.98 12.62
CA LYS A 256 31.16 -6.06 12.55
C LYS A 256 32.21 -5.84 11.46
N GLN A 257 32.13 -4.77 10.67
CA GLN A 257 33.10 -4.45 9.62
C GLN A 257 33.66 -3.02 9.80
N PRO A 258 34.64 -2.79 10.69
CA PRO A 258 35.12 -1.45 11.04
C PRO A 258 35.68 -0.65 9.85
N LYS A 259 36.38 -1.30 8.92
CA LYS A 259 36.90 -0.66 7.70
C LYS A 259 35.77 -0.16 6.79
N PHE A 260 34.69 -0.94 6.65
CA PHE A 260 33.51 -0.54 5.89
C PHE A 260 32.77 0.62 6.57
N ALA A 261 32.57 0.55 7.89
CA ALA A 261 31.96 1.63 8.66
C ALA A 261 32.77 2.93 8.57
N SER A 262 34.10 2.86 8.61
CA SER A 262 34.98 4.02 8.41
C SER A 262 34.83 4.63 7.02
N MET A 263 34.74 3.80 5.98
CA MET A 263 34.50 4.24 4.61
C MET A 263 33.14 4.94 4.45
N VAL A 264 32.07 4.37 5.01
CA VAL A 264 30.74 5.01 5.04
C VAL A 264 30.80 6.34 5.80
N ALA A 265 31.44 6.37 6.96
CA ALA A 265 31.58 7.58 7.77
C ALA A 265 32.37 8.69 7.04
N LYS A 266 33.45 8.33 6.33
CA LYS A 266 34.21 9.26 5.49
C LYS A 266 33.32 9.84 4.39
N SER A 267 32.59 8.98 3.67
CA SER A 267 31.69 9.42 2.60
C SER A 267 30.56 10.32 3.11
N ILE A 268 29.95 10.01 4.25
CA ILE A 268 28.94 10.88 4.90
C ILE A 268 29.54 12.26 5.21
N ARG A 269 30.75 12.31 5.80
CA ARG A 269 31.42 13.58 6.11
C ARG A 269 31.78 14.40 4.87
N THR A 270 32.09 13.73 3.75
CA THR A 270 32.28 14.40 2.46
C THR A 270 31.00 15.04 1.96
N TYR A 271 29.86 14.33 2.01
CA TYR A 271 28.57 14.89 1.57
C TYR A 271 27.99 15.91 2.54
N ARG A 272 28.35 15.84 3.82
CA ARG A 272 27.81 16.70 4.88
C ARG A 272 28.87 17.04 5.94
N PRO A 273 29.76 18.01 5.64
CA PRO A 273 30.79 18.47 6.57
C PRO A 273 30.23 18.89 7.94
N GLY A 274 31.03 18.75 9.00
CA GLY A 274 30.62 19.10 10.38
C GLY A 274 29.68 18.10 11.07
N SER A 275 29.19 17.08 10.36
CA SER A 275 28.34 16.03 10.94
C SER A 275 29.14 15.01 11.76
N GLN A 276 28.53 14.51 12.84
CA GLN A 276 29.09 13.43 13.65
C GLN A 276 28.65 12.09 13.09
N VAL A 277 29.56 11.12 13.00
CA VAL A 277 29.23 9.75 12.64
C VAL A 277 29.76 8.83 13.73
N VAL A 278 28.87 8.08 14.38
CA VAL A 278 29.18 7.25 15.54
C VAL A 278 28.59 5.86 15.36
N ALA A 279 29.23 4.83 15.92
CA ALA A 279 28.61 3.51 16.03
C ALA A 279 27.64 3.48 17.21
N LEU A 280 26.50 2.81 17.02
CA LEU A 280 25.55 2.55 18.09
C LEU A 280 26.19 1.62 19.13
N LYS A 281 26.29 2.08 20.38
CA LYS A 281 26.93 1.34 21.47
C LYS A 281 25.97 0.42 22.25
N LYS A 282 24.69 0.77 22.28
CA LYS A 282 23.64 0.03 22.99
C LYS A 282 22.70 -0.62 22.00
N GLU A 283 22.30 -1.85 22.26
CA GLU A 283 21.33 -2.56 21.42
C GLU A 283 19.96 -1.85 21.43
N SER A 284 19.17 -2.07 20.38
CA SER A 284 17.89 -1.38 20.12
C SER A 284 16.88 -1.50 21.27
N TYR A 285 16.86 -2.62 21.98
CA TYR A 285 15.97 -2.83 23.12
C TYR A 285 16.22 -1.85 24.28
N TRP A 286 17.44 -1.31 24.44
CA TRP A 286 17.70 -0.23 25.40
C TRP A 286 16.98 1.06 25.03
N GLY A 287 16.80 1.29 23.74
CA GLY A 287 16.03 2.42 23.25
C GLY A 287 14.55 2.29 23.57
N ALA A 288 13.98 1.08 23.52
CA ALA A 288 12.60 0.87 23.99
C ALA A 288 12.44 1.28 25.45
N LEU A 289 13.36 0.87 26.33
CA LEU A 289 13.33 1.30 27.74
C LEU A 289 13.52 2.82 27.90
N GLU A 290 14.39 3.44 27.10
CA GLU A 290 14.59 4.89 27.12
C GLU A 290 13.30 5.64 26.70
N LEU A 291 12.56 5.14 25.71
CA LEU A 291 11.26 5.70 25.34
C LEU A 291 10.24 5.58 26.49
N ALA A 292 10.28 4.48 27.27
CA ALA A 292 9.44 4.34 28.46
C ALA A 292 9.80 5.36 29.55
N ARG A 293 11.10 5.59 29.79
CA ARG A 293 11.58 6.63 30.72
C ARG A 293 11.14 8.03 30.30
N GLU A 294 11.25 8.37 29.02
CA GLU A 294 10.83 9.66 28.48
C GLU A 294 9.37 9.99 28.80
N MET A 295 8.46 9.01 28.66
CA MET A 295 7.03 9.21 28.95
C MET A 295 6.77 9.59 30.41
N THR A 296 7.53 9.00 31.34
CA THR A 296 7.34 9.27 32.78
C THR A 296 8.00 10.55 33.29
N LYS A 297 8.98 11.10 32.57
CA LYS A 297 9.66 12.36 32.93
C LYS A 297 8.84 13.61 32.61
N CYS A 298 7.90 13.55 31.67
CA CYS A 298 7.04 14.68 31.27
C CYS A 298 5.89 15.01 32.25
N LYS A 299 5.99 14.67 33.54
CA LYS A 299 4.94 14.94 34.55
C LYS A 299 4.72 16.44 34.87
N SER A 300 5.55 17.37 34.38
CA SER A 300 5.41 18.82 34.65
C SER A 300 4.69 19.63 33.57
N GLN A 301 4.23 19.01 32.48
CA GLN A 301 3.31 19.67 31.55
C GLN A 301 1.94 19.01 31.66
N LYS A 302 0.97 19.75 32.22
CA LYS A 302 -0.47 19.47 32.12
C LYS A 302 -0.76 18.81 30.78
N THR A 303 -1.18 17.54 30.83
CA THR A 303 -1.90 16.80 29.78
C THR A 303 -1.67 17.38 28.38
N THR A 304 -0.45 17.24 27.87
CA THR A 304 -0.20 17.56 26.47
C THR A 304 -0.81 16.45 25.63
N LYS A 305 -2.08 16.66 25.26
CA LYS A 305 -2.77 16.06 24.11
C LYS A 305 -1.97 16.31 22.83
N ILE A 306 -0.75 15.77 22.69
CA ILE A 306 0.10 15.91 21.50
C ILE A 306 0.89 14.59 21.39
N LEU A 307 0.49 13.61 20.59
CA LEU A 307 0.40 13.65 19.12
C LEU A 307 -1.05 13.43 18.63
N ILE A 308 -1.93 14.40 18.86
CA ILE A 308 -3.10 14.54 17.99
C ILE A 308 -2.58 15.04 16.65
N LYS A 309 -2.66 14.17 15.63
CA LYS A 309 -2.88 14.55 14.23
C LYS A 309 -1.84 15.55 13.64
N GLN A 310 -1.01 15.08 12.72
CA GLN A 310 -1.17 15.70 11.40
C GLN A 310 -2.49 15.16 10.87
N ALA A 311 -3.58 15.85 11.23
CA ALA A 311 -4.85 15.64 10.56
C ALA A 311 -4.54 15.77 9.09
N SER A 312 -5.00 14.84 8.28
CA SER A 312 -4.92 15.04 6.85
C SER A 312 -5.46 16.44 6.57
N LYS A 313 -4.62 17.32 6.00
CA LYS A 313 -5.04 18.67 5.61
C LYS A 313 -6.06 18.63 4.47
N ILE A 314 -6.41 17.43 3.99
CA ILE A 314 -7.39 17.18 2.95
C ILE A 314 -8.79 17.46 3.54
N PRO A 315 -9.52 18.46 3.02
CA PRO A 315 -10.88 18.75 3.45
C PRO A 315 -11.82 17.59 3.09
N ILE A 316 -12.55 17.09 4.09
CA ILE A 316 -13.57 16.03 3.96
C ILE A 316 -14.92 16.54 4.53
N PRO A 317 -16.07 15.99 4.11
CA PRO A 317 -17.37 16.36 4.70
C PRO A 317 -17.46 16.06 6.20
N ASP A 318 -18.18 16.89 6.94
CA ASP A 318 -18.32 16.80 8.40
C ASP A 318 -19.11 15.54 8.85
N LEU A 319 -18.70 15.00 10.01
CA LEU A 319 -19.29 13.82 10.65
C LEU A 319 -20.71 14.06 11.19
N GLU A 320 -21.02 15.27 11.66
CA GLU A 320 -22.25 15.58 12.39
C GLU A 320 -23.53 15.40 11.55
N LEU A 321 -23.40 15.38 10.23
CA LEU A 321 -24.53 15.20 9.30
C LEU A 321 -24.82 13.74 8.98
N LEU A 322 -24.03 12.78 9.47
CA LEU A 322 -24.20 11.36 9.14
C LEU A 322 -25.55 10.79 9.59
N GLY A 323 -25.98 11.12 10.81
CA GLY A 323 -27.27 10.64 11.35
C GLY A 323 -28.48 11.20 10.59
N LYS A 324 -28.29 12.23 9.77
CA LYS A 324 -29.32 12.80 8.89
C LYS A 324 -29.25 12.24 7.47
N SER A 325 -28.23 11.42 7.15
CA SER A 325 -28.10 10.79 5.84
C SER A 325 -29.20 9.75 5.65
N PRO A 326 -29.94 9.76 4.53
CA PRO A 326 -30.87 8.69 4.19
C PRO A 326 -30.22 7.31 4.26
N THR A 327 -28.92 7.19 3.94
CA THR A 327 -28.19 5.92 3.99
C THR A 327 -28.11 5.29 5.38
N GLU A 328 -28.27 6.07 6.45
CA GLU A 328 -28.23 5.62 7.85
C GLU A 328 -29.61 5.68 8.53
N GLN A 329 -30.64 6.19 7.84
CA GLN A 329 -31.99 6.30 8.39
C GLN A 329 -32.72 4.96 8.34
N ARG A 330 -33.60 4.75 9.32
CA ARG A 330 -34.52 3.60 9.32
C ARG A 330 -35.55 3.76 8.21
N HIS A 331 -35.82 2.68 7.50
CA HIS A 331 -36.85 2.65 6.48
C HIS A 331 -38.24 2.42 7.11
N PRO A 332 -39.25 3.27 6.83
CA PRO A 332 -40.52 3.26 7.56
C PRO A 332 -41.30 1.95 7.37
N LEU A 333 -41.27 1.37 6.17
CA LEU A 333 -41.98 0.13 5.85
C LEU A 333 -41.27 -1.13 6.36
N SER A 334 -40.01 -1.05 6.79
CA SER A 334 -39.23 -2.20 7.26
C SER A 334 -38.92 -2.12 8.76
N ASN A 335 -39.66 -1.30 9.51
CA ASN A 335 -39.45 -1.16 10.96
C ASN A 335 -39.63 -2.46 11.75
N LYS A 336 -40.35 -3.43 11.19
CA LYS A 336 -40.58 -4.78 11.73
C LYS A 336 -40.10 -5.87 10.76
N LEU A 337 -39.01 -5.62 10.03
CA LEU A 337 -38.47 -6.53 9.01
C LEU A 337 -38.20 -7.95 9.56
N ASP A 338 -37.89 -8.07 10.85
CA ASP A 338 -37.69 -9.31 11.59
C ASP A 338 -38.98 -10.10 11.87
N ARG A 339 -40.16 -9.51 11.64
CA ARG A 339 -41.47 -10.08 12.01
C ARG A 339 -42.46 -10.23 10.85
N ILE A 340 -42.22 -9.57 9.73
CA ILE A 340 -43.05 -9.75 8.53
C ILE A 340 -42.79 -11.13 7.90
N THR A 341 -43.75 -11.65 7.15
CA THR A 341 -43.57 -12.96 6.50
C THR A 341 -42.49 -12.89 5.43
N LEU A 342 -41.88 -14.03 5.09
CA LEU A 342 -40.85 -14.09 4.05
C LEU A 342 -41.35 -13.54 2.71
N GLY A 343 -42.60 -13.84 2.32
CA GLY A 343 -43.22 -13.31 1.11
C GLY A 343 -43.33 -11.78 1.11
N GLN A 344 -43.83 -11.21 2.21
CA GLN A 344 -43.91 -9.74 2.38
C GLN A 344 -42.52 -9.09 2.37
N ALA A 345 -41.51 -9.73 2.97
CA ALA A 345 -40.14 -9.22 2.97
C ALA A 345 -39.54 -9.19 1.56
N ILE A 346 -39.76 -10.22 0.75
CA ILE A 346 -39.31 -10.29 -0.65
C ILE A 346 -40.03 -9.24 -1.49
N GLU A 347 -41.34 -9.12 -1.36
CA GLU A 347 -42.13 -8.12 -2.09
C GLU A 347 -41.68 -6.69 -1.75
N LEU A 348 -41.50 -6.39 -0.46
CA LEU A 348 -40.97 -5.09 -0.04
C LEU A 348 -39.56 -4.84 -0.60
N PHE A 349 -38.69 -5.85 -0.62
CA PHE A 349 -37.36 -5.73 -1.21
C PHE A 349 -37.43 -5.35 -2.70
N LEU A 350 -38.24 -6.07 -3.49
CA LEU A 350 -38.39 -5.83 -4.93
C LEU A 350 -39.05 -4.48 -5.23
N ASN A 351 -40.05 -4.09 -4.43
CA ASN A 351 -40.71 -2.79 -4.54
C ASN A 351 -39.72 -1.64 -4.30
N GLU A 352 -38.81 -1.78 -3.32
CA GLU A 352 -37.75 -0.82 -3.06
C GLU A 352 -36.74 -0.74 -4.22
N ASP A 353 -36.32 -1.87 -4.79
CA ASP A 353 -35.38 -1.90 -5.92
C ASP A 353 -36.00 -1.34 -7.22
N SER A 354 -37.32 -1.52 -7.43
CA SER A 354 -38.02 -1.04 -8.63
C SER A 354 -37.98 0.48 -8.80
N GLN A 355 -37.74 1.23 -7.72
CA GLN A 355 -37.66 2.70 -7.73
C GLN A 355 -36.32 3.23 -8.26
N ILE A 356 -35.29 2.38 -8.32
CA ILE A 356 -33.92 2.77 -8.66
C ILE A 356 -33.82 3.41 -10.06
N PRO A 357 -34.37 2.83 -11.15
CA PRO A 357 -34.23 3.40 -12.49
C PRO A 357 -34.83 4.81 -12.60
N ALA A 358 -35.99 5.04 -11.96
CA ALA A 358 -36.64 6.35 -11.94
C ALA A 358 -35.77 7.39 -11.21
N ALA A 359 -35.15 7.01 -10.09
CA ALA A 359 -34.23 7.88 -9.36
C ALA A 359 -32.96 8.22 -10.17
N ILE A 360 -32.40 7.25 -10.90
CA ILE A 360 -31.25 7.46 -11.79
C ILE A 360 -31.64 8.39 -12.95
N ASN A 361 -32.81 8.20 -13.55
CA ASN A 361 -33.29 9.02 -14.67
C ASN A 361 -33.42 10.51 -14.30
N LYS A 362 -33.73 10.83 -13.04
CA LYS A 362 -33.73 12.23 -12.55
C LYS A 362 -32.34 12.88 -12.59
N GLU A 363 -31.27 12.09 -12.58
CA GLU A 363 -29.88 12.56 -12.67
C GLU A 363 -29.30 12.48 -14.11
N LYS A 364 -30.13 12.16 -15.12
CA LYS A 364 -29.70 11.86 -16.50
C LYS A 364 -28.78 12.92 -17.12
N ILE A 365 -29.04 14.21 -16.87
CA ILE A 365 -28.25 15.31 -17.46
C ILE A 365 -26.81 15.27 -16.95
N LYS A 366 -26.61 14.98 -15.66
CA LYS A 366 -25.28 14.88 -15.06
C LYS A 366 -24.55 13.62 -15.53
N ILE A 367 -25.28 12.50 -15.61
CA ILE A 367 -24.75 11.24 -16.14
C ILE A 367 -24.29 11.43 -17.59
N GLN A 368 -25.13 12.03 -18.44
CA GLN A 368 -24.78 12.33 -19.84
C GLN A 368 -23.53 13.22 -19.94
N LYS A 369 -23.43 14.26 -19.11
CA LYS A 369 -22.23 15.12 -19.06
C LYS A 369 -20.98 14.34 -18.67
N LEU A 370 -21.09 13.43 -17.71
CA LEU A 370 -20.00 12.57 -17.28
C LEU A 370 -19.59 11.58 -18.39
N VAL A 371 -20.54 10.95 -19.08
CA VAL A 371 -20.25 10.07 -20.24
C VAL A 371 -19.50 10.85 -21.32
N ARG A 372 -19.91 12.09 -21.63
CA ARG A 372 -19.19 12.95 -22.58
C ARG A 372 -17.74 13.24 -22.15
N TRP A 373 -17.49 13.44 -20.85
CA TRP A 373 -16.12 13.58 -20.35
C TRP A 373 -15.31 12.31 -20.57
N VAL A 374 -15.87 11.15 -20.31
CA VAL A 374 -15.20 9.86 -20.53
C VAL A 374 -14.90 9.64 -22.00
N ILE A 375 -15.84 9.92 -22.90
CA ILE A 375 -15.62 9.84 -24.36
C ILE A 375 -14.46 10.75 -24.77
N ASN A 376 -14.45 11.99 -24.30
CA ASN A 376 -13.38 12.94 -24.62
C ASN A 376 -12.04 12.52 -24.03
N ALA A 377 -12.02 11.93 -22.84
CA ALA A 377 -10.80 11.38 -22.26
C ALA A 377 -10.27 10.24 -23.14
N PHE A 378 -11.10 9.27 -23.52
CA PHE A 378 -10.67 8.15 -24.38
C PHE A 378 -10.16 8.61 -25.74
N LYS A 379 -10.82 9.60 -26.37
CA LYS A 379 -10.33 10.21 -27.62
C LYS A 379 -8.96 10.87 -27.50
N ASN A 380 -8.62 11.37 -26.31
CA ASN A 380 -7.35 12.06 -26.02
C ASN A 380 -6.35 11.17 -25.26
N ASN A 381 -6.47 9.84 -25.38
CA ASN A 381 -5.65 8.85 -24.65
C ASN A 381 -5.65 9.01 -23.12
N GLY A 382 -6.67 9.65 -22.57
CA GLY A 382 -6.99 9.69 -21.16
C GLY A 382 -7.72 8.43 -20.70
N ARG A 383 -7.81 8.26 -19.38
CA ARG A 383 -8.34 7.06 -18.71
C ARG A 383 -9.50 7.39 -17.79
N LEU A 384 -10.26 6.37 -17.42
CA LEU A 384 -11.33 6.43 -16.44
C LEU A 384 -10.93 5.72 -15.16
N PHE A 385 -11.07 6.39 -14.02
CA PHE A 385 -10.77 5.83 -12.70
C PHE A 385 -12.01 5.83 -11.82
N TYR A 386 -12.34 4.66 -11.27
CA TYR A 386 -13.29 4.49 -10.18
C TYR A 386 -12.55 4.35 -8.86
N SER A 387 -13.02 5.00 -7.79
CA SER A 387 -12.43 4.85 -6.46
C SER A 387 -13.48 4.78 -5.37
N GLY A 388 -13.44 3.73 -4.54
CA GLY A 388 -14.37 3.53 -3.45
C GLY A 388 -13.81 2.67 -2.32
N ALA A 389 -14.60 2.48 -1.27
CA ALA A 389 -14.34 1.50 -0.21
C ALA A 389 -15.44 0.44 -0.20
N GLY A 390 -15.16 -0.73 0.38
CA GLY A 390 -16.13 -1.81 0.52
C GLY A 390 -16.86 -2.14 -0.79
N THR A 391 -18.19 -2.22 -0.76
CA THR A 391 -19.02 -2.50 -1.94
C THR A 391 -18.80 -1.51 -3.07
N SER A 392 -18.68 -0.21 -2.78
CA SER A 392 -18.46 0.82 -3.80
C SER A 392 -17.17 0.61 -4.58
N GLY A 393 -16.07 0.29 -3.88
CA GLY A 393 -14.79 -0.02 -4.54
C GLY A 393 -14.85 -1.31 -5.35
N ARG A 394 -15.54 -2.35 -4.84
CA ARG A 394 -15.73 -3.62 -5.56
C ARG A 394 -16.52 -3.46 -6.85
N LEU A 395 -17.58 -2.65 -6.84
CA LEU A 395 -18.38 -2.38 -8.04
C LEU A 395 -17.59 -1.60 -9.09
N GLY A 396 -16.73 -0.67 -8.67
CA GLY A 396 -15.80 0.00 -9.58
C GLY A 396 -14.78 -0.95 -10.22
N ILE A 397 -14.31 -1.96 -9.47
CA ILE A 397 -13.44 -3.01 -10.01
C ILE A 397 -14.19 -3.92 -10.97
N LEU A 398 -15.42 -4.32 -10.62
CA LEU A 398 -16.27 -5.17 -11.44
C LEU A 398 -16.48 -4.56 -12.83
N ASP A 399 -16.96 -3.32 -12.89
CA ASP A 399 -17.22 -2.61 -14.15
C ASP A 399 -15.94 -2.42 -14.98
N ALA A 400 -14.83 -2.04 -14.34
CA ALA A 400 -13.53 -1.92 -15.00
C ALA A 400 -13.03 -3.25 -15.59
N SER A 401 -13.18 -4.36 -14.86
CA SER A 401 -12.74 -5.69 -15.31
C SER A 401 -13.54 -6.26 -16.48
N GLU A 402 -14.77 -5.79 -16.66
CA GLU A 402 -15.64 -6.20 -17.75
C GLU A 402 -15.31 -5.44 -19.05
N CYS A 403 -14.60 -4.31 -18.99
CA CYS A 403 -14.27 -3.52 -20.17
C CYS A 403 -13.35 -4.26 -21.18
N PRO A 404 -12.22 -4.88 -20.79
CA PRO A 404 -11.36 -5.61 -21.73
C PRO A 404 -12.05 -6.75 -22.49
N PRO A 405 -12.75 -7.71 -21.85
CA PRO A 405 -13.39 -8.80 -22.59
C PRO A 405 -14.60 -8.34 -23.42
N THR A 406 -15.27 -7.24 -23.02
CA THR A 406 -16.47 -6.72 -23.71
C THR A 406 -16.13 -5.81 -24.87
N PHE A 407 -15.12 -4.93 -24.74
CA PHE A 407 -14.84 -3.89 -25.72
C PHE A 407 -13.40 -3.94 -26.25
N ARG A 408 -12.64 -5.00 -25.94
CA ARG A 408 -11.24 -5.22 -26.34
C ARG A 408 -10.38 -3.99 -26.02
N THR A 409 -10.59 -3.45 -24.83
CA THR A 409 -9.90 -2.25 -24.34
C THR A 409 -8.61 -2.65 -23.65
N ASP A 410 -7.62 -1.75 -23.67
CA ASP A 410 -6.48 -1.86 -22.76
C ASP A 410 -7.00 -1.86 -21.30
N PRO A 411 -6.58 -2.80 -20.43
CA PRO A 411 -6.94 -2.81 -19.01
C PRO A 411 -6.61 -1.51 -18.26
N MET A 412 -5.68 -0.69 -18.77
CA MET A 412 -5.34 0.61 -18.20
C MET A 412 -6.34 1.72 -18.55
N GLN A 413 -7.21 1.53 -19.55
CA GLN A 413 -8.18 2.53 -20.01
C GLN A 413 -9.27 2.79 -18.96
N VAL A 414 -9.70 1.76 -18.24
CA VAL A 414 -10.69 1.85 -17.14
C VAL A 414 -10.16 1.10 -15.93
N GLN A 415 -10.05 1.76 -14.77
CA GLN A 415 -9.43 1.19 -13.58
C GLN A 415 -10.28 1.35 -12.32
N GLY A 416 -10.47 0.26 -11.58
CA GLY A 416 -11.07 0.26 -10.25
C GLY A 416 -10.04 0.35 -9.13
N ILE A 417 -10.27 1.26 -8.18
CA ILE A 417 -9.44 1.51 -7.00
C ILE A 417 -10.28 1.25 -5.74
N ILE A 418 -9.75 0.43 -4.85
CA ILE A 418 -10.41 0.08 -3.59
C ILE A 418 -9.54 0.44 -2.37
N ALA A 419 -10.15 1.07 -1.37
CA ALA A 419 -9.53 1.29 -0.08
C ALA A 419 -9.09 -0.04 0.54
N GLY A 420 -7.81 -0.16 0.91
CA GLY A 420 -7.23 -1.40 1.46
C GLY A 420 -6.61 -2.34 0.42
N GLY A 421 -6.65 -1.99 -0.88
CA GLY A 421 -5.96 -2.71 -1.95
C GLY A 421 -6.54 -4.10 -2.25
N SER A 422 -5.74 -5.00 -2.83
CA SER A 422 -6.21 -6.31 -3.31
C SER A 422 -6.88 -7.17 -2.24
N LYS A 423 -6.43 -7.09 -0.99
CA LYS A 423 -7.07 -7.79 0.14
C LYS A 423 -8.54 -7.36 0.32
N ALA A 424 -8.86 -6.09 0.04
CA ALA A 424 -10.19 -5.52 0.20
C ALA A 424 -11.23 -6.09 -0.79
N ILE A 425 -10.76 -6.72 -1.88
CA ILE A 425 -11.61 -7.33 -2.89
C ILE A 425 -12.42 -8.46 -2.26
N CYS A 426 -11.75 -9.41 -1.60
CA CYS A 426 -12.40 -10.58 -1.02
C CYS A 426 -12.74 -10.44 0.47
N HIS A 427 -12.10 -9.51 1.19
CA HIS A 427 -12.26 -9.35 2.64
C HIS A 427 -12.40 -7.87 3.04
N PRO A 428 -13.11 -7.51 4.12
CA PRO A 428 -13.05 -6.16 4.65
C PRO A 428 -11.65 -5.84 5.22
N VAL A 429 -11.22 -4.58 5.11
CA VAL A 429 -10.00 -4.06 5.73
C VAL A 429 -10.40 -2.89 6.64
N GLU A 430 -10.41 -3.14 7.94
CA GLU A 430 -10.84 -2.19 8.98
C GLU A 430 -10.03 -0.88 8.89
N GLY A 431 -10.72 0.27 8.93
CA GLY A 431 -10.11 1.61 8.93
C GLY A 431 -9.50 2.05 7.59
N ALA A 432 -9.51 1.22 6.55
CA ALA A 432 -8.97 1.62 5.24
C ALA A 432 -9.74 2.78 4.60
N GLU A 433 -11.06 2.81 4.83
CA GLU A 433 -11.96 3.82 4.27
C GLU A 433 -11.82 5.19 4.93
N ASP A 434 -11.32 5.24 6.17
CA ASP A 434 -11.13 6.45 6.97
C ASP A 434 -9.80 7.18 6.67
N ASN A 435 -9.00 6.67 5.73
CA ASN A 435 -7.69 7.23 5.42
C ASN A 435 -7.69 8.07 4.13
N ALA A 436 -7.93 9.39 4.27
CA ALA A 436 -7.89 10.33 3.16
C ALA A 436 -6.51 10.44 2.49
N ASN A 437 -5.41 10.37 3.25
CA ASN A 437 -4.08 10.44 2.67
C ASN A 437 -3.79 9.21 1.79
N ALA A 438 -4.21 8.01 2.22
CA ALA A 438 -4.10 6.81 1.39
C ALA A 438 -4.90 6.92 0.08
N GLY A 439 -6.06 7.57 0.13
CA GLY A 439 -6.85 7.91 -1.05
C GLY A 439 -6.11 8.82 -2.03
N ALA A 440 -5.53 9.92 -1.53
CA ALA A 440 -4.73 10.83 -2.33
C ALA A 440 -3.50 10.13 -2.93
N ASP A 441 -2.78 9.35 -2.12
CA ASP A 441 -1.61 8.60 -2.56
C ASP A 441 -1.96 7.59 -3.66
N ALA A 442 -3.10 6.91 -3.54
CA ALA A 442 -3.59 5.98 -4.56
C ALA A 442 -3.78 6.65 -5.93
N ILE A 443 -4.14 7.94 -5.95
CA ILE A 443 -4.32 8.71 -7.18
C ILE A 443 -2.98 9.25 -7.68
N ARG A 444 -2.18 9.85 -6.80
CA ARG A 444 -0.87 10.42 -7.14
C ARG A 444 0.05 9.40 -7.77
N PHE A 445 0.18 8.21 -7.16
CA PHE A 445 1.09 7.17 -7.64
C PHE A 445 0.60 6.43 -8.89
N ARG A 446 -0.66 6.65 -9.33
CA ARG A 446 -1.18 6.18 -10.61
C ARG A 446 -0.97 7.18 -11.75
N GLY A 447 -0.41 8.36 -11.45
CA GLY A 447 -0.14 9.40 -12.44
C GLY A 447 -1.40 9.91 -13.12
N ILE A 448 -2.50 10.08 -12.36
CA ILE A 448 -3.70 10.74 -12.88
C ILE A 448 -3.33 12.17 -13.31
N ASN A 449 -3.85 12.62 -14.44
CA ASN A 449 -3.56 13.94 -15.01
C ASN A 449 -4.82 14.59 -15.62
N LYS A 450 -4.66 15.77 -16.23
CA LYS A 450 -5.73 16.59 -16.80
C LYS A 450 -6.56 15.92 -17.92
N ASN A 451 -6.05 14.88 -18.56
CA ASN A 451 -6.75 14.14 -19.61
C ASN A 451 -7.65 13.03 -19.04
N ASP A 452 -7.51 12.71 -17.75
CA ASP A 452 -8.22 11.62 -17.11
C ASP A 452 -9.56 12.09 -16.49
N VAL A 453 -10.46 11.12 -16.28
CA VAL A 453 -11.70 11.29 -15.52
C VAL A 453 -11.64 10.43 -14.26
N PHE A 454 -11.92 11.04 -13.12
CA PHE A 454 -11.93 10.39 -11.81
C PHE A 454 -13.33 10.42 -11.20
N ILE A 455 -13.84 9.25 -10.81
CA ILE A 455 -15.15 9.08 -10.19
C ILE A 455 -14.97 8.46 -8.81
N GLY A 456 -15.21 9.26 -7.79
CA GLY A 456 -15.32 8.80 -6.41
C GLY A 456 -16.70 8.18 -6.16
N ILE A 457 -16.74 7.01 -5.51
CA ILE A 457 -17.97 6.28 -5.20
C ILE A 457 -18.05 6.06 -3.69
N ALA A 458 -19.03 6.71 -3.06
CA ALA A 458 -19.29 6.58 -1.64
C ALA A 458 -20.79 6.75 -1.39
N ALA A 459 -21.50 5.70 -0.98
CA ALA A 459 -22.95 5.78 -0.78
C ALA A 459 -23.34 6.90 0.21
N SER A 460 -22.64 6.98 1.35
CA SER A 460 -22.80 8.06 2.35
C SER A 460 -22.36 9.44 1.86
N GLY A 461 -21.60 9.50 0.77
CA GLY A 461 -21.00 10.71 0.21
C GLY A 461 -19.80 11.25 0.98
N ARG A 462 -19.32 10.57 2.03
CA ARG A 462 -18.35 11.14 2.97
C ARG A 462 -17.06 10.35 3.20
N THR A 463 -16.92 9.18 2.59
CA THR A 463 -15.81 8.26 2.83
C THR A 463 -14.44 8.95 2.65
N PRO A 464 -13.63 9.10 3.70
CA PRO A 464 -12.39 9.89 3.64
C PRO A 464 -11.42 9.46 2.53
N PHE A 465 -11.23 8.15 2.31
CA PHE A 465 -10.41 7.63 1.21
C PHE A 465 -10.85 8.17 -0.16
N VAL A 466 -12.16 8.26 -0.41
CA VAL A 466 -12.71 8.78 -1.67
C VAL A 466 -12.44 10.27 -1.82
N TRP A 467 -12.63 11.05 -0.76
CA TRP A 467 -12.35 12.49 -0.77
C TRP A 467 -10.85 12.82 -0.88
N GLY A 468 -10.00 11.94 -0.34
CA GLY A 468 -8.57 11.91 -0.61
C GLY A 468 -8.25 11.81 -2.10
N GLY A 469 -8.92 10.89 -2.79
CA GLY A 469 -8.77 10.74 -4.24
C GLY A 469 -9.29 11.94 -5.03
N ILE A 470 -10.46 12.48 -4.67
CA ILE A 470 -11.01 13.70 -5.31
C ILE A 470 -10.03 14.86 -5.18
N TRP A 471 -9.43 15.04 -4.00
CA TRP A 471 -8.47 16.11 -3.73
C TRP A 471 -7.25 16.04 -4.64
N GLU A 472 -6.65 14.87 -4.77
CA GLU A 472 -5.46 14.69 -5.61
C GLU A 472 -5.80 14.76 -7.10
N ALA A 473 -6.95 14.20 -7.51
CA ALA A 473 -7.41 14.27 -8.90
C ALA A 473 -7.68 15.73 -9.33
N ASN A 474 -8.32 16.52 -8.46
CA ASN A 474 -8.54 17.95 -8.67
C ASN A 474 -7.21 18.71 -8.82
N LYS A 475 -6.23 18.45 -7.94
CA LYS A 475 -4.88 19.03 -8.03
C LYS A 475 -4.17 18.68 -9.33
N SER A 476 -4.39 17.46 -9.82
CA SER A 476 -3.79 16.96 -11.06
C SER A 476 -4.51 17.46 -12.32
N GLY A 477 -5.59 18.24 -12.16
CA GLY A 477 -6.38 18.83 -13.25
C GLY A 477 -7.40 17.87 -13.89
N ALA A 478 -7.57 16.66 -13.36
CA ALA A 478 -8.53 15.68 -13.89
C ALA A 478 -9.97 16.16 -13.69
N LYS A 479 -10.88 15.69 -14.55
CA LYS A 479 -12.32 15.91 -14.33
C LYS A 479 -12.80 14.99 -13.21
N THR A 480 -13.40 15.55 -12.17
CA THR A 480 -13.82 14.79 -10.99
C THR A 480 -15.34 14.71 -10.85
N ALA A 481 -15.84 13.53 -10.51
CA ALA A 481 -17.22 13.32 -10.12
C ALA A 481 -17.31 12.54 -8.80
N LEU A 482 -18.40 12.75 -8.07
CA LEU A 482 -18.80 11.96 -6.91
C LEU A 482 -20.15 11.29 -7.18
N LEU A 483 -20.22 9.99 -6.94
CA LEU A 483 -21.45 9.21 -6.90
C LEU A 483 -21.79 8.87 -5.44
N CYS A 484 -22.95 9.34 -4.98
CA CYS A 484 -23.47 9.11 -3.64
C CYS A 484 -25.00 9.01 -3.63
N PHE A 485 -25.59 8.71 -2.47
CA PHE A 485 -27.03 8.62 -2.27
C PHE A 485 -27.49 9.41 -1.03
N ASN A 486 -26.71 10.43 -0.66
CA ASN A 486 -26.97 11.29 0.48
C ASN A 486 -27.45 12.68 0.02
N SER A 487 -28.75 12.93 0.12
CA SER A 487 -29.38 14.21 -0.24
C SER A 487 -28.95 15.38 0.66
N THR A 488 -28.39 15.10 1.83
CA THR A 488 -27.95 16.11 2.82
C THR A 488 -26.46 16.45 2.72
N LEU A 489 -25.75 15.86 1.75
CA LEU A 489 -24.31 16.04 1.59
C LEU A 489 -23.95 17.51 1.36
N LYS A 490 -23.06 18.04 2.21
CA LYS A 490 -22.38 19.33 1.99
C LYS A 490 -20.94 19.10 1.56
N THR A 491 -20.58 19.55 0.37
CA THR A 491 -19.23 19.38 -0.17
C THR A 491 -18.29 20.47 0.36
N PRO A 492 -17.07 20.14 0.84
CA PRO A 492 -16.09 21.13 1.25
C PRO A 492 -15.69 22.05 0.09
N GLN A 493 -15.67 23.37 0.31
CA GLN A 493 -15.39 24.36 -0.74
C GLN A 493 -14.01 24.14 -1.39
N LYS A 494 -13.00 23.80 -0.59
CA LYS A 494 -11.62 23.57 -1.07
C LYS A 494 -11.43 22.24 -1.79
N ASN A 495 -12.38 21.30 -1.73
CA ASN A 495 -12.25 19.95 -2.30
C ASN A 495 -13.47 19.55 -3.14
N LYS A 496 -14.09 20.49 -3.84
CA LYS A 496 -15.36 20.23 -4.54
C LYS A 496 -15.15 19.36 -5.79
N PRO A 497 -15.92 18.27 -5.98
CA PRO A 497 -15.94 17.55 -7.25
C PRO A 497 -16.64 18.39 -8.33
N ASN A 498 -16.26 18.24 -9.61
CA ASN A 498 -16.89 18.99 -10.69
C ASN A 498 -18.36 18.59 -10.93
N ILE A 499 -18.72 17.32 -10.68
CA ILE A 499 -20.09 16.80 -10.73
C ILE A 499 -20.40 15.99 -9.48
N VAL A 500 -21.63 16.09 -8.95
CA VAL A 500 -22.18 15.16 -7.95
C VAL A 500 -23.43 14.51 -8.52
N ILE A 501 -23.37 13.20 -8.74
CA ILE A 501 -24.50 12.34 -9.11
C ILE A 501 -25.10 11.82 -7.81
N ASN A 502 -26.34 12.21 -7.51
CA ASN A 502 -26.99 11.93 -6.23
C ASN A 502 -28.43 11.43 -6.40
N PRO A 503 -28.66 10.22 -6.93
CA PRO A 503 -29.99 9.66 -7.09
C PRO A 503 -30.65 9.52 -5.73
N LYS A 504 -31.86 10.07 -5.58
CA LYS A 504 -32.60 10.02 -4.30
C LYS A 504 -33.36 8.69 -4.20
N ILE A 505 -32.72 7.69 -3.61
CA ILE A 505 -33.25 6.32 -3.43
C ILE A 505 -33.75 6.02 -2.00
N GLY A 506 -33.61 6.99 -1.08
CA GLY A 506 -34.12 6.87 0.29
C GLY A 506 -33.31 5.91 1.19
N PRO A 507 -33.84 5.59 2.38
CA PRO A 507 -33.20 4.66 3.31
C PRO A 507 -33.18 3.22 2.80
N GLU A 508 -32.20 2.44 3.25
CA GLU A 508 -32.09 1.03 2.87
C GLU A 508 -33.09 0.16 3.64
N LEU A 509 -33.55 -0.93 3.02
CA LEU A 509 -34.47 -1.89 3.66
C LEU A 509 -33.94 -2.36 5.02
N LEU A 510 -32.65 -2.70 5.06
CA LEU A 510 -31.89 -2.92 6.28
C LEU A 510 -31.05 -1.66 6.55
N THR A 511 -31.35 -0.95 7.63
CA THR A 511 -30.71 0.32 8.01
C THR A 511 -29.18 0.25 7.88
N GLY A 512 -28.56 1.17 7.13
CA GLY A 512 -27.12 1.23 6.92
C GLY A 512 -26.56 0.24 5.88
N SER A 513 -27.34 -0.73 5.42
CA SER A 513 -26.90 -1.77 4.47
C SER A 513 -26.85 -1.27 3.03
N THR A 514 -25.99 -0.28 2.76
CA THR A 514 -25.79 0.35 1.43
C THR A 514 -25.22 -0.58 0.35
N ARG A 515 -24.99 -1.86 0.65
CA ARG A 515 -24.72 -2.87 -0.38
C ARG A 515 -25.96 -3.24 -1.21
N LEU A 516 -27.16 -2.83 -0.78
CA LEU A 516 -28.45 -3.13 -1.41
C LEU A 516 -28.77 -2.08 -2.48
N LYS A 517 -29.79 -1.20 -2.30
CA LYS A 517 -30.23 -0.26 -3.35
C LYS A 517 -29.10 0.63 -3.83
N SER A 518 -28.31 1.18 -2.91
CA SER A 518 -27.16 2.04 -3.25
C SER A 518 -26.12 1.29 -4.10
N GLY A 519 -25.89 0.00 -3.80
CA GLY A 519 -25.01 -0.87 -4.58
C GLY A 519 -25.57 -1.15 -5.98
N THR A 520 -26.85 -1.53 -6.07
CA THR A 520 -27.54 -1.78 -7.34
C THR A 520 -27.56 -0.54 -8.23
N ALA A 521 -27.91 0.63 -7.66
CA ALA A 521 -27.91 1.90 -8.37
C ALA A 521 -26.50 2.28 -8.84
N THR A 522 -25.47 2.04 -8.02
CA THR A 522 -24.07 2.23 -8.41
C THR A 522 -23.74 1.40 -9.64
N LYS A 523 -24.00 0.09 -9.61
CA LYS A 523 -23.74 -0.81 -10.75
C LYS A 523 -24.37 -0.30 -12.03
N LEU A 524 -25.67 0.05 -11.98
CA LEU A 524 -26.39 0.55 -13.14
C LEU A 524 -25.76 1.82 -13.71
N ILE A 525 -25.39 2.78 -12.86
CA ILE A 525 -24.74 4.03 -13.30
C ILE A 525 -23.37 3.77 -13.92
N LEU A 526 -22.55 2.90 -13.33
CA LEU A 526 -21.23 2.56 -13.88
C LEU A 526 -21.37 1.92 -15.26
N ASN A 527 -22.26 0.92 -15.38
CA ASN A 527 -22.54 0.26 -16.65
C ASN A 527 -23.05 1.23 -17.72
N ILE A 528 -23.89 2.21 -17.37
CA ILE A 528 -24.30 3.28 -18.31
C ILE A 528 -23.09 4.07 -18.77
N ILE A 529 -22.19 4.46 -17.86
CA ILE A 529 -21.02 5.29 -18.17
C ILE A 529 -20.09 4.58 -19.14
N THR A 530 -19.65 3.37 -18.81
CA THR A 530 -18.69 2.61 -19.64
C THR A 530 -19.32 2.16 -20.95
N THR A 531 -20.52 1.57 -20.91
CA THR A 531 -21.17 1.06 -22.13
C THR A 531 -21.43 2.20 -23.12
N MET A 532 -22.00 3.32 -22.68
CA MET A 532 -22.31 4.43 -23.60
C MET A 532 -21.02 5.13 -24.09
N ALA A 533 -19.98 5.22 -23.26
CA ALA A 533 -18.70 5.75 -23.72
C ALA A 533 -18.05 4.86 -24.79
N MET A 534 -18.14 3.54 -24.64
CA MET A 534 -17.58 2.57 -25.60
C MET A 534 -18.39 2.52 -26.90
N VAL A 535 -19.74 2.58 -26.81
CA VAL A 535 -20.62 2.73 -27.98
C VAL A 535 -20.22 3.96 -28.79
N GLN A 536 -20.09 5.13 -28.15
CA GLN A 536 -19.69 6.36 -28.84
C GLN A 536 -18.21 6.41 -29.25
N SER A 537 -17.41 5.43 -28.81
CA SER A 537 -16.03 5.22 -29.26
C SER A 537 -15.94 4.21 -30.42
N GLY A 538 -17.09 3.74 -30.95
CA GLY A 538 -17.15 2.86 -32.12
C GLY A 538 -16.81 1.39 -31.84
N LYS A 539 -16.98 0.94 -30.59
CA LYS A 539 -16.81 -0.45 -30.14
C LYS A 539 -18.04 -1.34 -30.41
N VAL A 540 -19.14 -0.73 -30.83
CA VAL A 540 -20.44 -1.37 -31.07
C VAL A 540 -20.97 -0.89 -32.43
N ILE A 541 -21.59 -1.79 -33.20
CA ILE A 541 -22.38 -1.48 -34.40
C ILE A 541 -23.79 -1.96 -34.12
N GLU A 542 -24.79 -1.09 -34.32
CA GLU A 542 -26.17 -1.35 -33.89
C GLU A 542 -26.21 -1.69 -32.39
N ASN A 543 -26.58 -2.93 -32.03
CA ASN A 543 -26.51 -3.48 -30.67
C ASN A 543 -25.49 -4.63 -30.55
N LEU A 544 -24.62 -4.80 -31.55
CA LEU A 544 -23.64 -5.88 -31.64
C LEU A 544 -22.25 -5.40 -31.23
N MET A 545 -21.65 -6.15 -30.31
CA MET A 545 -20.33 -5.91 -29.74
C MET A 545 -19.24 -6.33 -30.74
N VAL A 546 -18.93 -5.47 -31.70
CA VAL A 546 -18.02 -5.79 -32.82
C VAL A 546 -16.53 -5.71 -32.47
N ASP A 547 -16.19 -5.24 -31.28
CA ASP A 547 -14.83 -5.18 -30.78
C ASP A 547 -14.70 -6.03 -29.50
N LEU A 548 -15.23 -7.25 -29.53
CA LEU A 548 -15.11 -8.23 -28.46
C LEU A 548 -13.79 -9.01 -28.58
N ASP A 549 -13.29 -9.57 -27.48
CA ASP A 549 -12.12 -10.46 -27.49
C ASP A 549 -12.54 -11.95 -27.43
N PRO A 550 -12.43 -12.73 -28.53
CA PRO A 550 -12.93 -14.11 -28.61
C PRO A 550 -12.02 -15.14 -27.93
N SER A 551 -11.80 -14.98 -26.62
CA SER A 551 -10.84 -15.76 -25.82
C SER A 551 -11.27 -17.19 -25.46
N ASN A 552 -12.55 -17.53 -25.64
CA ASN A 552 -13.11 -18.86 -25.37
C ASN A 552 -14.13 -19.27 -26.45
N THR A 553 -14.49 -20.56 -26.46
CA THR A 553 -15.40 -21.16 -27.45
C THR A 553 -16.71 -20.39 -27.59
N LYS A 554 -17.36 -20.01 -26.48
CA LYS A 554 -18.60 -19.23 -26.48
C LYS A 554 -18.43 -17.86 -27.16
N LEU A 555 -17.32 -17.16 -26.90
CA LEU A 555 -17.06 -15.85 -27.50
C LEU A 555 -16.68 -15.97 -28.99
N ARG A 556 -16.02 -17.05 -29.40
CA ARG A 556 -15.73 -17.34 -30.82
C ARG A 556 -17.01 -17.62 -31.61
N GLU A 557 -17.93 -18.41 -31.07
CA GLU A 557 -19.24 -18.61 -31.71
C GLU A 557 -20.04 -17.31 -31.81
N ARG A 558 -19.99 -16.47 -30.77
CA ARG A 558 -20.61 -15.14 -30.80
C ARG A 558 -20.00 -14.27 -31.90
N ALA A 559 -18.68 -14.26 -32.05
CA ALA A 559 -17.98 -13.54 -33.11
C ALA A 559 -18.46 -13.98 -34.51
N VAL A 560 -18.58 -15.29 -34.74
CA VAL A 560 -19.13 -15.84 -36.00
C VAL A 560 -20.55 -15.30 -36.24
N ARG A 561 -21.46 -15.42 -35.26
CA ARG A 561 -22.85 -14.94 -35.39
C ARG A 561 -22.91 -13.45 -35.72
N ILE A 562 -22.11 -12.62 -35.05
CA ILE A 562 -22.07 -11.17 -35.27
C ILE A 562 -21.63 -10.85 -36.72
N VAL A 563 -20.56 -11.49 -37.20
CA VAL A 563 -20.08 -11.26 -38.57
C VAL A 563 -21.14 -11.68 -39.58
N GLN A 564 -21.77 -12.84 -39.40
CA GLN A 564 -22.84 -13.31 -40.28
C GLN A 564 -24.03 -12.36 -40.31
N GLN A 565 -24.50 -11.90 -39.14
CA GLN A 565 -25.62 -10.94 -39.04
C GLN A 565 -25.33 -9.61 -39.74
N LEU A 566 -24.09 -9.10 -39.67
CA LEU A 566 -23.72 -7.79 -40.22
C LEU A 566 -23.28 -7.80 -41.69
N THR A 567 -23.03 -8.99 -42.25
CA THR A 567 -22.46 -9.14 -43.60
C THR A 567 -23.26 -10.09 -44.49
N ASN A 568 -24.17 -10.89 -43.95
CA ASN A 568 -24.85 -12.00 -44.66
C ASN A 568 -23.87 -12.96 -45.34
N ALA A 569 -22.68 -13.18 -44.76
CA ALA A 569 -21.73 -14.18 -45.22
C ALA A 569 -22.10 -15.57 -44.66
N ASP A 570 -21.77 -16.63 -45.40
CA ASP A 570 -21.93 -17.99 -44.89
C ASP A 570 -20.94 -18.30 -43.75
N LYS A 571 -21.15 -19.44 -43.08
CA LYS A 571 -20.36 -19.83 -41.91
C LYS A 571 -18.89 -20.10 -42.26
N GLU A 572 -18.63 -20.69 -43.43
CA GLU A 572 -17.29 -21.08 -43.85
C GLU A 572 -16.46 -19.84 -44.21
N GLN A 573 -17.02 -18.94 -45.01
CA GLN A 573 -16.42 -17.65 -45.36
C GLN A 573 -16.17 -16.80 -44.12
N THR A 574 -17.12 -16.78 -43.17
CA THR A 574 -16.97 -16.09 -41.90
C THR A 574 -15.82 -16.64 -41.07
N LEU A 575 -15.74 -17.97 -40.92
CA LEU A 575 -14.67 -18.62 -40.15
C LEU A 575 -13.30 -18.37 -40.78
N LYS A 576 -13.17 -18.54 -42.10
CA LYS A 576 -11.93 -18.25 -42.84
C LYS A 576 -11.50 -16.79 -42.65
N THR A 577 -12.43 -15.85 -42.73
CA THR A 577 -12.14 -14.42 -42.56
C THR A 577 -11.72 -14.10 -41.12
N LEU A 578 -12.46 -14.59 -40.13
CA LEU A 578 -12.12 -14.40 -38.71
C LEU A 578 -10.73 -14.98 -38.40
N GLN A 579 -10.40 -16.17 -38.90
CA GLN A 579 -9.07 -16.77 -38.71
C GLN A 579 -7.98 -15.92 -39.39
N LYS A 580 -8.20 -15.48 -40.64
CA LYS A 580 -7.29 -14.59 -41.38
C LYS A 580 -7.00 -13.30 -40.62
N HIS A 581 -8.01 -12.72 -39.99
CA HIS A 581 -7.91 -11.48 -39.20
C HIS A 581 -7.67 -11.71 -37.71
N LYS A 582 -7.12 -12.88 -37.32
CA LYS A 582 -6.79 -13.20 -35.92
C LYS A 582 -7.94 -12.93 -34.94
N TRP A 583 -9.14 -13.30 -35.36
CA TRP A 583 -10.40 -13.13 -34.64
C TRP A 583 -10.78 -11.67 -34.34
N ASN A 584 -10.30 -10.71 -35.15
CA ASN A 584 -10.81 -9.34 -35.13
C ASN A 584 -12.12 -9.24 -35.91
N VAL A 585 -13.23 -9.12 -35.18
CA VAL A 585 -14.59 -9.05 -35.73
C VAL A 585 -14.78 -7.80 -36.60
N LYS A 586 -14.34 -6.63 -36.14
CA LYS A 586 -14.49 -5.37 -36.88
C LYS A 586 -13.71 -5.37 -38.20
N GLU A 587 -12.47 -5.85 -38.20
CA GLU A 587 -11.69 -6.02 -39.42
C GLU A 587 -12.34 -7.03 -40.39
N SER A 588 -12.85 -8.13 -39.86
CA SER A 588 -13.53 -9.17 -40.66
C SER A 588 -14.79 -8.62 -41.34
N ILE A 589 -15.60 -7.83 -40.62
CA ILE A 589 -16.78 -7.16 -41.18
C ILE A 589 -16.36 -6.19 -42.28
N ASN A 590 -15.34 -5.36 -42.04
CA ASN A 590 -14.85 -4.40 -43.02
C ASN A 590 -14.32 -5.08 -44.29
N TYR A 591 -13.62 -6.21 -44.14
CA TYR A 591 -13.11 -7.00 -45.26
C TYR A 591 -14.26 -7.60 -46.10
N LEU A 592 -15.23 -8.25 -45.47
CA LEU A 592 -16.37 -8.87 -46.16
C LEU A 592 -17.26 -7.84 -46.86
N ARG A 593 -17.46 -6.66 -46.24
CA ARG A 593 -18.20 -5.56 -46.88
C ARG A 593 -17.49 -5.01 -48.10
N LYS A 594 -16.16 -4.94 -48.10
CA LYS A 594 -15.38 -4.51 -49.27
C LYS A 594 -15.50 -5.50 -50.43
N ILE A 595 -15.44 -6.80 -50.15
CA ILE A 595 -15.58 -7.85 -51.17
C ILE A 595 -16.96 -7.84 -51.83
N LYS A 596 -18.03 -7.49 -51.12
CA LYS A 596 -19.37 -7.40 -51.72
C LYS A 596 -19.59 -6.18 -52.61
N LEU A 597 -18.71 -5.17 -52.53
CA LEU A 597 -18.81 -3.92 -53.31
C LEU A 597 -17.91 -3.93 -54.57
N THR A 598 -17.03 -4.92 -54.67
CA THR A 598 -16.23 -5.27 -55.86
C THR A 598 -16.86 -6.46 -56.56
#